data_AF-A0A960SH47-F1
#
_entry.id   AF-A0A960SH47-F1
#
_cell.length_a   1.000
_cell.length_b   1.000
_cell.length_c   1.000
_cell.angle_alpha   90.00
_cell.angle_beta   90.00
_cell.angle_gamma   90.00
#
_symmetry.space_group_name_H-M   'P 1'
#
loop_
_entity.id
_entity.type
_entity.pdbx_description
1 polymer ?
#
loop_
_entity_poly.entity_id
_entity_poly.type
_entity_poly.pdbx_seq_one_letter_code
_entity_poly.pdbx_strand_id
1 'polypeptide(L)'
;INRPAKSIRRVSGHHSDWIEAIKGGPASSANFEYSSRLTEIALLGVLSVRMGGAEIRWDPKNMKAKGLPEADQYIKESYRKGWEVV
;
A
#
# COMPACT_ATOMS: atom_id res chain seq x y z
N ILE A 1 -32.30 -9.30 4.32
CA ILE A 1 -30.90 -9.03 3.91
C ILE A 1 -30.04 -10.19 4.40
N ASN A 2 -29.55 -11.05 3.51
CA ASN A 2 -28.67 -12.16 3.89
C ASN A 2 -27.24 -11.65 4.02
N ARG A 3 -26.61 -11.89 5.17
CA ARG A 3 -25.20 -11.53 5.37
C ARG A 3 -24.30 -12.50 4.60
N PRO A 4 -23.16 -12.03 4.05
CA PRO A 4 -22.19 -12.91 3.42
C PRO A 4 -21.62 -13.92 4.43
N ALA A 5 -21.15 -15.07 3.92
CA ALA A 5 -20.46 -16.06 4.73
C ALA A 5 -19.23 -15.46 5.42
N LYS A 6 -18.92 -15.92 6.62
CA LYS A 6 -17.75 -15.45 7.38
C LYS A 6 -16.48 -15.97 6.70
N SER A 7 -15.59 -15.05 6.29
CA SER A 7 -14.32 -15.37 5.62
C SER A 7 -13.08 -15.05 6.45
N ILE A 8 -13.14 -14.01 7.29
CA ILE A 8 -12.01 -13.54 8.11
C ILE A 8 -12.35 -13.56 9.61
N ARG A 9 -11.32 -13.76 10.44
CA ARG A 9 -11.42 -13.66 11.91
C ARG A 9 -11.96 -12.29 12.29
N ARG A 10 -12.94 -12.26 13.19
CA ARG A 10 -13.39 -11.01 13.81
C ARG A 10 -12.51 -10.71 15.01
N VAL A 11 -12.07 -9.46 15.11
CA VAL A 11 -11.25 -8.95 16.21
C VAL A 11 -12.08 -8.02 17.08
N SER A 12 -11.75 -7.91 18.36
CA SER A 12 -12.50 -7.08 19.32
C SER A 12 -12.34 -5.57 19.06
N GLY A 13 -11.34 -5.18 18.27
CA GLY A 13 -11.05 -3.79 17.86
C GLY A 13 -9.68 -3.68 17.18
N HIS A 14 -9.40 -2.54 16.55
CA HIS A 14 -8.12 -2.33 15.85
C HIS A 14 -6.91 -2.35 16.80
N HIS A 15 -7.02 -1.68 17.95
CA HIS A 15 -5.94 -1.63 18.94
C HIS A 15 -5.71 -2.98 19.61
N SER A 16 -6.79 -3.72 19.93
CA SER A 16 -6.67 -5.04 20.55
C SER A 16 -6.07 -6.07 19.58
N ASP A 17 -6.40 -6.02 18.29
CA ASP A 17 -5.78 -6.86 17.27
C ASP A 17 -4.26 -6.65 17.19
N TRP A 18 -3.81 -5.40 17.28
CA TRP A 18 -2.38 -5.08 17.37
C TRP A 18 -1.75 -5.59 18.67
N ILE A 19 -2.37 -5.34 19.83
CA ILE A 19 -1.86 -5.79 21.15
C ILE A 19 -1.74 -7.32 21.21
N GLU A 20 -2.72 -8.06 20.69
CA GLU A 20 -2.70 -9.52 20.63
C GLU A 20 -1.53 -10.01 19.75
N ALA A 21 -1.36 -9.42 18.56
CA ALA A 21 -0.29 -9.79 17.64
C ALA A 21 1.10 -9.58 18.25
N ILE A 22 1.37 -8.42 18.86
CA ILE A 22 2.69 -8.11 19.43
C ILE A 22 3.02 -8.95 20.67
N LYS A 23 2.02 -9.53 21.33
CA LYS A 23 2.19 -10.44 22.47
C LYS A 23 2.46 -11.89 22.05
N GLY A 24 2.67 -12.14 20.76
CA GLY A 24 2.94 -13.49 20.22
C GLY A 24 1.67 -14.22 19.74
N GLY A 25 0.54 -13.52 19.62
CA GLY A 25 -0.65 -14.04 19.00
C GLY A 25 -0.54 -14.11 17.46
N PRO A 26 -1.66 -14.42 16.77
CA PRO A 26 -1.73 -14.36 15.31
C PRO A 26 -1.38 -12.98 14.76
N ALA A 27 -0.91 -12.93 13.51
CA ALA A 27 -0.66 -11.67 12.83
C ALA A 27 -1.91 -10.77 12.79
N SER A 28 -1.70 -9.46 12.91
CA SER A 28 -2.79 -8.49 12.83
C SER A 28 -3.45 -8.51 11.46
N SER A 29 -4.74 -8.16 11.44
CA SER A 29 -5.56 -8.04 10.23
C SER A 29 -5.05 -6.99 9.24
N ALA A 30 -4.27 -6.01 9.71
CA ALA A 30 -3.68 -4.94 8.92
C ALA A 30 -2.13 -5.00 8.89
N ASN A 31 -1.57 -6.21 8.78
CA ASN A 31 -0.12 -6.41 8.67
C ASN A 31 0.47 -5.75 7.40
N PHE A 32 1.80 -5.68 7.31
CA PHE A 32 2.49 -5.03 6.20
C PHE A 32 2.22 -5.67 4.84
N GLU A 33 2.07 -6.99 4.74
CA GLU A 33 1.84 -7.65 3.44
C GLU A 33 0.49 -7.25 2.83
N TYR A 34 -0.54 -7.12 3.68
CA TYR A 34 -1.84 -6.61 3.26
C TYR A 34 -1.80 -5.09 3.04
N SER A 35 -1.32 -4.35 4.04
CA SER A 35 -1.37 -2.89 4.06
C SER A 35 -0.49 -2.26 2.99
N SER A 36 0.67 -2.85 2.65
CA SER A 36 1.53 -2.32 1.59
C SER A 36 0.84 -2.30 0.22
N ARG A 37 0.13 -3.39 -0.12
CA ARG A 37 -0.60 -3.52 -1.40
C ARG A 37 -1.79 -2.55 -1.44
N LEU A 38 -2.48 -2.37 -0.32
CA LEU A 38 -3.55 -1.38 -0.22
C LEU A 38 -3.02 0.05 -0.41
N THR A 39 -1.92 0.38 0.27
CA THR A 39 -1.25 1.68 0.13
C THR A 39 -0.79 1.91 -1.30
N GLU A 40 -0.20 0.90 -1.95
CA GLU A 40 0.23 0.99 -3.34
C GLU A 40 -0.93 1.36 -4.28
N ILE A 41 -2.10 0.71 -4.14
CA ILE A 41 -3.30 1.05 -4.93
C ILE A 41 -3.71 2.52 -4.71
N ALA A 42 -3.75 2.97 -3.45
CA ALA A 42 -4.09 4.35 -3.13
C ALA A 42 -3.10 5.35 -3.76
N LEU A 43 -1.81 5.05 -3.71
CA LEU A 43 -0.75 5.88 -4.28
C LEU A 43 -0.82 5.94 -5.81
N LEU A 44 -1.19 4.85 -6.49
CA LEU A 44 -1.41 4.87 -7.94
C LEU A 44 -2.56 5.81 -8.33
N GLY A 45 -3.60 5.92 -7.50
CA GLY A 45 -4.65 6.92 -7.67
C GLY A 45 -4.12 8.35 -7.56
N VAL A 46 -3.28 8.64 -6.56
CA VAL A 46 -2.63 9.95 -6.40
C VAL A 46 -1.71 10.24 -7.59
N LEU A 47 -0.97 9.24 -8.06
CA LEU A 47 -0.11 9.38 -9.23
C LEU A 47 -0.93 9.73 -10.47
N SER A 48 -2.06 9.05 -10.72
CA SER A 48 -2.98 9.38 -11.81
C SER A 48 -3.42 10.84 -11.77
N VAL A 49 -3.80 11.35 -10.58
CA VAL A 49 -4.18 12.77 -10.41
C VAL A 49 -3.02 13.71 -10.76
N ARG A 50 -1.80 13.41 -10.30
CA ARG A 50 -0.60 14.21 -10.65
C ARG A 50 -0.26 14.17 -12.14
N MET A 51 -0.66 13.10 -12.81
CA MET A 51 -0.50 12.91 -14.26
C MET A 51 -1.69 13.42 -15.07
N GLY A 52 -2.53 14.29 -14.50
CA GLY A 52 -3.67 14.88 -15.22
C GLY A 52 -4.82 13.90 -15.48
N GLY A 53 -4.96 12.86 -14.65
CA GLY A 53 -5.99 11.83 -14.78
C GLY A 53 -5.62 10.67 -15.73
N ALA A 54 -4.34 10.53 -16.08
CA ALA A 54 -3.89 9.44 -16.94
C ALA A 54 -4.10 8.05 -16.30
N GLU A 55 -4.42 7.04 -17.12
CA GLU A 55 -4.42 5.63 -16.69
C GLU A 55 -2.99 5.19 -16.36
N ILE A 56 -2.79 4.66 -15.15
CA ILE A 56 -1.47 4.16 -14.72
C ILE A 56 -1.39 2.65 -14.94
N ARG A 57 -0.72 2.24 -16.02
CA ARG A 57 -0.35 0.84 -16.24
C ARG A 57 0.87 0.48 -15.40
N TRP A 58 0.64 -0.17 -14.27
CA TRP A 58 1.66 -0.37 -13.26
C TRP A 58 2.50 -1.64 -13.44
N ASP A 59 3.82 -1.51 -13.26
CA ASP A 59 4.77 -2.62 -13.07
C ASP A 59 5.24 -2.64 -11.61
N PRO A 60 4.63 -3.47 -10.75
CA PRO A 60 4.98 -3.50 -9.32
C PRO A 60 6.36 -4.11 -9.07
N LYS A 61 6.91 -4.91 -10.00
CA LYS A 61 8.24 -5.52 -9.81
C LYS A 61 9.35 -4.49 -10.00
N ASN A 62 9.19 -3.62 -10.99
CA ASN A 62 10.18 -2.60 -11.32
C ASN A 62 9.87 -1.23 -10.72
N MET A 63 8.70 -1.07 -10.09
CA MET A 63 8.14 0.19 -9.60
C MET A 63 8.08 1.24 -10.71
N LYS A 64 7.37 0.92 -11.80
CA LYS A 64 7.29 1.77 -13.01
C LYS A 64 5.88 1.92 -13.55
N ALA A 65 5.54 3.14 -13.99
CA ALA A 65 4.39 3.37 -14.85
C ALA A 65 4.79 3.10 -16.31
N LYS A 66 4.24 2.05 -16.91
CA LYS A 66 4.58 1.60 -18.28
C LYS A 66 4.11 2.65 -19.29
N GLY A 67 5.06 3.15 -20.09
CA GLY A 67 4.78 4.13 -21.13
C GLY A 67 4.59 5.56 -20.62
N LEU A 68 4.89 5.84 -19.35
CA LEU A 68 4.73 7.16 -18.72
C LEU A 68 6.00 7.55 -17.93
N PRO A 69 7.16 7.73 -18.59
CA PRO A 69 8.44 8.00 -17.93
C PRO A 69 8.45 9.27 -17.07
N GLU A 70 7.64 10.27 -17.40
CA GLU A 70 7.50 11.50 -16.63
C GLU A 70 6.90 11.28 -15.23
N ALA A 71 6.26 10.14 -14.98
CA ALA A 71 5.76 9.74 -13.66
C ALA A 71 6.89 9.31 -12.71
N ASP A 72 8.07 8.95 -13.23
CA ASP A 72 9.19 8.42 -12.44
C ASP A 72 9.65 9.39 -11.34
N GLN A 73 9.57 10.70 -11.60
CA GLN A 73 9.92 11.74 -10.63
C GLN A 73 9.04 11.74 -9.37
N TYR A 74 7.82 11.20 -9.47
CA TYR A 74 6.89 11.09 -8.34
C TYR A 74 6.95 9.71 -7.67
N ILE A 75 7.46 8.70 -8.37
CA ILE A 75 7.61 7.33 -7.84
C ILE A 75 8.91 7.20 -7.05
N LYS A 76 10.00 7.78 -7.55
CA LYS A 76 11.28 7.83 -6.87
C LYS A 76 11.58 9.26 -6.47
N GLU A 77 11.40 9.55 -5.19
CA GLU A 77 11.77 10.85 -4.64
C GLU A 77 13.29 11.04 -4.64
N SER A 78 13.72 12.28 -4.88
CA SER A 78 15.12 12.63 -4.68
C SER A 78 15.41 12.75 -3.19
N TYR A 79 16.40 12.02 -2.71
CA TYR A 79 16.86 12.15 -1.34
C TYR A 79 17.72 13.41 -1.18
N ARG A 80 17.62 14.03 0.00
CA ARG A 80 18.54 15.10 0.38
C ARG A 80 19.97 14.53 0.42
N LYS A 81 20.93 15.30 -0.08
CA LYS A 81 22.36 14.95 -0.02
C LYS A 81 22.77 14.54 1.41
N GLY A 82 23.36 13.34 1.53
CA GLY A 82 23.79 12.74 2.81
C GLY A 82 22.72 11.91 3.52
N TRP A 83 21.53 11.74 2.93
CA TRP A 83 20.42 10.91 3.43
C TRP A 83 19.95 9.91 2.37
N GLU A 84 20.83 9.53 1.45
CA GLU A 84 20.54 8.55 0.42
C GLU A 84 20.24 7.19 1.07
N VAL A 85 19.10 6.60 0.72
CA VAL A 85 18.79 5.21 1.12
C VAL A 85 19.55 4.28 0.17
N VAL A 86 20.44 3.46 0.74
CA VAL A 86 21.24 2.45 0.03
C VAL A 86 20.38 1.24 -0.32
#